data_AF-A0A937TWG7-F1
#
_entry.id   AF-A0A937TWG7-F1
#
_cell.length_a   1.000
_cell.length_b   1.000
_cell.length_c   1.000
_cell.angle_alpha   90.00
_cell.angle_beta   90.00
_cell.angle_gamma   90.00
#
_symmetry.space_group_name_H-M   'P 1'
#
loop_
_entity.id
_entity.type
_entity.pdbx_description
1 polymer ?
#
loop_
_entity_poly.entity_id
_entity_poly.type
_entity_poly.pdbx_seq_one_letter_code
_entity_poly.pdbx_strand_id
1 'polypeptide(L)' 'MAEMEFFDVKTKKKFKATEFRIEEKKGRFFAVTKSPTGDYECWRVVSKDTAAKFKK' A
#
# COMPACT_ATOMS: atom_id res chain seq x y z
N MET A 1 -3.94 -15.62 0.45
CA MET A 1 -4.37 -14.29 0.94
C MET A 1 -3.19 -13.35 0.81
N ALA A 2 -3.32 -12.32 -0.02
CA ALA A 2 -2.21 -11.46 -0.39
C ALA A 2 -2.14 -10.29 0.61
N GLU A 3 -1.38 -10.44 1.69
CA GLU A 3 -1.14 -9.37 2.67
C GLU A 3 0.08 -8.54 2.27
N MET A 4 -0.01 -7.22 2.42
CA MET A 4 1.10 -6.31 2.19
C MET A 4 1.39 -5.52 3.47
N GLU A 5 2.67 -5.45 3.82
CA GLU A 5 3.09 -4.56 4.91
C GLU A 5 3.07 -3.11 4.44
N PHE A 6 2.53 -2.23 5.26
CA PHE A 6 2.53 -0.79 5.08
C PHE A 6 3.23 -0.13 6.26
N PHE A 7 3.78 1.06 6.02
CA PHE A 7 4.37 1.87 7.07
C PHE A 7 3.53 3.13 7.23
N ASP A 8 2.93 3.28 8.40
CA ASP A 8 2.21 4.50 8.75
C ASP A 8 3.21 5.53 9.26
N VAL A 9 3.42 6.59 8.50
CA VAL A 9 4.37 7.66 8.84
C VAL A 9 3.89 8.52 10.02
N LYS A 10 2.58 8.58 10.29
CA LYS A 10 2.03 9.36 11.40
C LYS A 10 2.22 8.62 12.71
N THR A 11 1.91 7.33 12.74
CA THR A 11 2.09 6.50 13.95
C THR A 11 3.47 5.89 14.06
N LYS A 12 4.29 5.98 12.99
CA LYS A 12 5.63 5.40 12.84
C LYS A 12 5.64 3.88 13.10
N LYS A 13 4.56 3.20 12.73
CA LYS A 13 4.37 1.76 12.93
C LYS A 13 4.18 1.05 11.60
N LYS A 14 4.67 -0.19 11.56
CA LYS A 14 4.39 -1.13 10.48
C LYS A 14 3.07 -1.83 10.78
N PHE A 15 2.24 -2.01 9.77
CA PHE A 15 1.02 -2.79 9.85
C PHE A 15 0.86 -3.61 8.58
N LYS A 16 0.07 -4.68 8.65
CA LYS A 16 -0.24 -5.53 7.50
C LYS A 16 -1.67 -5.22 7.06
N ALA A 17 -1.87 -5.03 5.76
CA ALA A 17 -3.19 -4.86 5.18
C ALA A 17 -3.41 -5.87 4.06
N THR A 18 -4.59 -6.45 4.04
CA THR A 18 -5.08 -7.34 2.97
C THR A 18 -5.88 -6.58 1.92
N GLU A 19 -6.49 -5.46 2.30
CA GLU A 19 -7.18 -4.55 1.39
C GLU A 19 -6.29 -3.37 1.02
N PHE A 20 -5.81 -3.37 -0.21
CA PHE A 20 -5.07 -2.25 -0.78
C PHE A 20 -5.33 -2.17 -2.28
N ARG A 21 -5.29 -0.95 -2.80
CA ARG A 21 -5.41 -0.65 -4.23
C ARG A 21 -4.03 -0.31 -4.80
N ILE A 22 -3.74 -0.79 -5.99
CA ILE A 22 -2.52 -0.40 -6.71
C ILE A 22 -2.87 0.76 -7.65
N GLU A 23 -2.27 1.92 -7.41
CA GLU A 23 -2.34 3.09 -8.28
C GLU A 23 -1.02 3.32 -9.01
N GLU A 24 -1.09 3.66 -10.29
CA GLU A 24 0.08 4.09 -11.05
C GLU A 24 0.08 5.62 -11.15
N LYS A 25 1.17 6.25 -10.71
CA LYS A 25 1.34 7.69 -10.79
C LYS A 25 2.72 8.02 -11.33
N LYS A 26 2.77 8.73 -12.47
CA LYS A 26 4.02 9.15 -13.13
C LYS A 26 5.00 7.99 -13.38
N GLY A 27 4.50 6.82 -13.79
CA GLY A 27 5.31 5.63 -14.09
C GLY A 27 5.84 4.87 -12.87
N ARG A 28 5.43 5.25 -11.65
CA ARG A 28 5.66 4.50 -10.41
C ARG A 28 4.36 3.91 -9.90
N PHE A 29 4.45 2.75 -9.26
CA PHE A 29 3.31 2.08 -8.66
C PHE A 29 3.28 2.36 -7.16
N PHE A 30 2.08 2.58 -6.66
CA PHE A 30 1.79 2.87 -5.26
C PHE A 30 0.71 1.91 -4.80
N ALA A 31 0.99 1.15 -3.75
CA ALA A 31 -0.04 0.48 -3.00
C ALA A 31 -0.64 1.51 -2.02
N VAL A 32 -1.95 1.69 -2.08
CA VAL A 32 -2.70 2.61 -1.23
C VAL A 32 -3.67 1.79 -0.38
N THR A 33 -3.60 1.97 0.93
CA THR A 33 -4.51 1.33 1.90
C THR A 33 -5.00 2.34 2.91
N LYS A 34 -6.10 2.06 3.62
CA LYS A 34 -6.55 2.90 4.74
C LYS A 34 -5.69 2.61 5.98
N SER A 35 -5.38 3.64 6.76
CA SER A 35 -4.71 3.45 8.04
C SER A 35 -5.63 2.72 9.03
N PRO A 36 -5.11 1.78 9.83
CA PRO A 36 -5.87 1.14 10.88
C PRO A 36 -6.21 2.07 12.04
N THR A 37 -5.54 3.23 12.14
CA THR A 37 -5.64 4.15 13.28
C THR A 37 -6.27 5.49 12.94
N GLY A 38 -6.60 5.77 11.67
CA GLY A 38 -7.24 7.03 11.32
C GLY A 38 -7.78 7.08 9.90
N ASP A 39 -8.55 8.14 9.62
CA ASP A 39 -9.22 8.43 8.34
C ASP A 39 -8.27 8.95 7.24
N TYR A 40 -7.07 8.40 7.13
CA TYR A 40 -6.11 8.76 6.08
C TYR A 40 -5.59 7.53 5.35
N GLU A 41 -5.07 7.79 4.14
CA GLU A 41 -4.54 6.76 3.26
C GLU A 41 -3.03 6.63 3.42
N CYS A 42 -2.56 5.39 3.55
CA CYS A 42 -1.16 5.01 3.60
C CYS A 42 -0.68 4.61 2.21
N TRP A 43 0.30 5.36 1.69
CA TRP A 43 0.86 5.16 0.36
C TRP A 43 2.23 4.50 0.46
N ARG A 44 2.36 3.32 -0.12
CA ARG A 44 3.62 2.58 -0.22
C ARG A 44 4.07 2.49 -1.66
N VAL A 45 5.29 2.93 -1.95
CA VAL A 45 5.91 2.71 -3.26
C VAL A 45 6.15 1.22 -3.44
N VAL A 46 5.71 0.69 -4.57
CA VAL A 46 5.95 -0.71 -4.97
C VAL A 46 6.58 -0.75 -6.36
N SER A 47 7.40 -1.77 -6.60
CA SER A 47 7.99 -2.01 -7.92
C SER A 47 6.94 -2.50 -8.91
N LYS A 48 7.23 -2.38 -10.22
CA LYS A 48 6.34 -2.84 -11.30
C LYS A 48 5.97 -4.32 -11.14
N ASP A 49 6.93 -5.17 -10.78
CA ASP A 49 6.74 -6.60 -10.56
C ASP A 49 5.77 -6.91 -9.43
N THR A 50 5.89 -6.17 -8.33
CA THR A 50 4.98 -6.28 -7.18
C THR A 50 3.58 -5.81 -7.58
N ALA A 51 3.47 -4.65 -8.21
CA ALA A 51 2.20 -4.13 -8.71
C ALA A 51 1.51 -5.11 -9.65
N ALA A 52 2.24 -5.71 -10.61
CA ALA A 52 1.72 -6.70 -11.54
C ALA A 52 1.20 -7.97 -10.85
N LYS A 53 1.84 -8.40 -9.74
CA LYS A 53 1.38 -9.55 -8.94
C LYS A 53 0.05 -9.30 -8.23
N PHE A 54 -0.21 -8.05 -7.83
CA PHE A 54 -1.43 -7.68 -7.08
C PHE A 54 -2.52 -7.04 -7.96
N LYS A 55 -2.21 -6.68 -9.21
CA LYS A 55 -3.18 -6.19 -10.21
C LYS A 55 -3.95 -7.33 -10.91
N LYS A 56 -4.13 -8.48 -10.24
CA LYS A 56 -4.77 -9.66 -10.82
C LYS A 56 -6.17 -9.87 -10.27
#